data_AF-A0A7Z7B631-F1
#
_entry.id   AF-A0A7Z7B631-F1
#
_cell.length_a   1.000
_cell.length_b   1.000
_cell.length_c   1.000
_cell.angle_alpha   90.00
_cell.angle_beta   90.00
_cell.angle_gamma   90.00
#
_symmetry.space_group_name_H-M   'P 1'
#
loop_
_entity.id
_entity.type
_entity.pdbx_description
1 polymer ?
#
loop_
_entity_poly.entity_id
_entity_poly.type
_entity_poly.pdbx_seq_one_letter_code
_entity_poly.pdbx_strand_id
1 'polypeptide(L)'
;MTASSFARLGVSWIVVACAAVVILLLSVAWVRPALAACKRASSTGIGAVAFFYGANVQAERFEPFDTVVIEPDSGFDPRAHTAHCPNWYAYVSVGEVTKERAYYAQMPKTWFAGSNAAWSSTVVDQSASGWPAFFVDQIIKPLWERGYRGFFLDTLDSYQLVAKTDAERMQQQAGIGAVLRELKARYPQARLILNRGFEILPQVHDQVAAVAFESLFGRWDQANQRYDEVPGNDREWLLAQAREIHERYSLPVISIDYCPPEDEACRRQIVQKISTLGIVPYVADGGLQTIGMSHSIIKDAEPLTKVSLTR
;
A
#
# COMPACT_ATOMS: atom_id res chain seq x y z
N MET A 1 48.60 19.56 -50.00
CA MET A 1 48.17 20.97 -50.17
C MET A 1 47.64 21.43 -48.81
N THR A 2 48.54 21.88 -47.93
CA THR A 2 48.90 23.30 -47.70
C THR A 2 47.73 24.13 -47.17
N ALA A 3 47.93 24.69 -45.97
CA ALA A 3 47.06 25.64 -45.30
C ALA A 3 46.90 26.92 -46.13
N SER A 4 46.01 26.91 -47.14
CA SER A 4 45.76 28.11 -47.95
C SER A 4 44.45 28.05 -48.76
N SER A 5 43.36 27.51 -48.21
CA SER A 5 42.06 27.51 -48.91
C SER A 5 40.86 28.01 -48.10
N PHE A 6 41.05 28.56 -46.90
CA PHE A 6 39.94 29.12 -46.10
C PHE A 6 39.83 30.65 -46.13
N ALA A 7 40.52 31.34 -47.05
CA ALA A 7 40.53 32.81 -47.12
C ALA A 7 39.74 33.37 -48.33
N ARG A 8 38.49 32.93 -48.54
CA ARG A 8 37.60 33.56 -49.55
C ARG A 8 36.17 33.86 -49.09
N LEU A 9 35.86 33.64 -47.81
CA LEU A 9 34.64 34.13 -47.20
C LEU A 9 35.11 34.82 -45.93
N GLY A 10 35.03 36.15 -45.86
CA GLY A 10 35.58 37.00 -44.79
C GLY A 10 34.90 36.83 -43.43
N VAL A 11 34.67 35.59 -43.01
CA VAL A 11 34.12 35.21 -41.72
C VAL A 11 35.31 35.04 -40.80
N SER A 12 35.51 36.01 -39.90
CA SER A 12 36.53 35.96 -38.87
C SER A 12 36.40 34.65 -38.06
N TRP A 13 37.52 34.01 -37.73
CA TRP A 13 37.55 32.80 -36.88
C TRP A 13 36.80 33.01 -35.55
N ILE A 14 36.69 34.26 -35.09
CA ILE A 14 35.90 34.66 -33.93
C ILE A 14 34.40 34.39 -34.15
N VAL A 15 33.88 34.65 -35.35
CA VAL A 15 32.46 34.42 -35.69
C VAL A 15 32.16 32.92 -35.77
N VAL A 16 33.09 32.12 -36.31
CA VAL A 16 32.96 30.65 -36.35
C VAL A 16 33.01 30.06 -34.93
N ALA A 17 33.92 30.54 -34.08
CA ALA A 17 34.01 30.12 -32.68
C ALA A 17 32.77 30.53 -31.87
N CYS A 18 32.26 31.75 -32.05
CA CYS A 18 31.03 32.20 -31.41
C CYS A 18 29.80 31.40 -31.89
N ALA A 19 29.69 31.09 -33.18
CA ALA A 19 28.60 30.26 -33.71
C ALA A 19 28.66 28.83 -33.17
N ALA A 20 29.85 28.23 -33.06
CA ALA A 20 30.02 26.89 -32.48
C ALA A 20 29.68 26.86 -30.99
N VAL A 21 30.06 27.88 -30.21
CA VAL A 21 29.68 28.01 -28.79
C VAL A 21 28.17 28.24 -28.63
N VAL A 22 27.54 29.04 -29.49
CA VAL A 22 26.09 29.25 -29.47
C VAL A 22 25.33 27.97 -29.84
N ILE A 23 25.80 27.21 -30.83
CA ILE A 23 25.19 25.90 -31.19
C ILE A 23 25.40 24.87 -30.08
N LEU A 24 26.57 24.86 -29.42
CA LEU A 24 26.82 24.00 -28.27
C LEU A 24 25.92 24.38 -27.08
N LEU A 25 25.80 25.67 -26.76
CA LEU A 25 24.90 26.17 -25.71
C LEU A 25 23.40 25.94 -26.03
N LEU A 26 23.00 26.04 -27.30
CA LEU A 26 21.66 25.71 -27.75
C LEU A 26 21.42 24.19 -27.71
N SER A 27 22.41 23.35 -28.03
CA SER A 27 22.27 21.88 -27.93
C SER A 27 22.19 21.40 -26.47
N VAL A 28 22.91 22.03 -25.54
CA VAL A 28 22.82 21.75 -24.10
C VAL A 28 21.49 22.27 -23.50
N ALA A 29 20.89 23.31 -24.07
CA ALA A 29 19.57 23.80 -23.67
C ALA A 29 18.41 22.88 -24.12
N TRP A 30 18.62 22.01 -25.12
CA TRP A 30 17.61 21.08 -25.66
C TRP A 30 17.78 19.63 -25.18
N VAL A 31 18.79 19.35 -24.35
CA VAL A 31 18.88 18.11 -23.57
C VAL A 31 18.65 18.42 -22.10
N ARG A 32 17.50 19.03 -21.81
CA ARG A 32 16.88 18.82 -20.49
C ARG A 32 16.18 17.48 -20.60
N PRO A 33 16.66 16.39 -19.95
CA PRO A 33 15.76 15.28 -19.76
C PRO A 33 14.52 15.87 -19.05
N ALA A 34 13.34 15.54 -19.56
CA ALA A 34 12.10 15.72 -18.83
C ALA A 34 12.15 14.78 -17.62
N LEU A 35 13.03 15.08 -16.66
CA LEU A 35 12.91 14.68 -15.28
C LEU A 35 11.76 15.54 -14.73
N ALA A 36 10.55 15.22 -15.16
CA ALA A 36 9.40 15.37 -14.27
C ALA A 36 9.64 14.36 -13.14
N ALA A 37 10.60 14.68 -12.27
CA ALA A 37 10.82 13.94 -11.04
C ALA A 37 9.49 14.01 -10.29
N CYS A 38 8.92 12.84 -9.98
CA CYS A 38 7.74 12.70 -9.14
C CYS A 38 7.90 13.52 -7.86
N LYS A 39 7.44 14.77 -7.88
CA LYS A 39 7.26 15.59 -6.69
C LYS A 39 5.89 15.27 -6.12
N ARG A 40 5.73 14.04 -5.64
CA ARG A 40 4.63 13.63 -4.75
C ARG A 40 5.00 12.40 -3.91
N ALA A 41 6.24 12.33 -3.44
CA ALA A 41 6.41 11.71 -2.14
C ALA A 41 5.82 12.69 -1.13
N SER A 42 4.59 12.44 -0.66
CA SER A 42 4.02 13.21 0.45
C SER A 42 5.08 13.24 1.56
N SER A 43 5.54 14.45 1.91
CA SER A 43 6.51 14.65 2.99
C SER A 43 5.91 14.32 4.36
N THR A 44 4.62 13.98 4.42
CA THR A 44 3.88 13.69 5.66
C THR A 44 2.81 12.62 5.41
N GLY A 45 3.08 11.38 5.79
CA GLY A 45 2.07 10.32 5.95
C GLY A 45 1.72 9.48 4.71
N ILE A 46 0.69 8.64 4.86
CA ILE A 46 0.19 7.72 3.82
C ILE A 46 -0.68 8.40 2.73
N GLY A 47 -1.19 9.61 2.99
CA GLY A 47 -1.99 10.39 2.04
C GLY A 47 -3.29 9.70 1.62
N ALA A 48 -3.79 10.00 0.42
CA ALA A 48 -4.92 9.31 -0.18
C ALA A 48 -4.51 7.90 -0.60
N VAL A 49 -5.34 6.91 -0.29
CA VAL A 49 -5.01 5.50 -0.50
C VAL A 49 -5.93 4.87 -1.54
N ALA A 50 -5.42 3.90 -2.30
CA ALA A 50 -6.19 2.99 -3.12
C ALA A 50 -5.78 1.54 -2.90
N PHE A 51 -6.74 0.63 -3.02
CA PHE A 51 -6.56 -0.81 -2.99
C PHE A 51 -7.18 -1.40 -4.26
N PHE A 52 -6.41 -2.18 -5.01
CA PHE A 52 -6.85 -2.75 -6.27
C PHE A 52 -6.25 -4.14 -6.49
N TYR A 53 -7.11 -5.17 -6.45
CA TYR A 53 -6.75 -6.57 -6.64
C TYR A 53 -7.27 -7.12 -7.98
N GLY A 54 -7.79 -6.25 -8.85
CA GLY A 54 -8.17 -6.59 -10.21
C GLY A 54 -6.98 -6.84 -11.14
N ALA A 55 -7.28 -7.40 -12.32
CA ALA A 55 -6.33 -7.51 -13.41
C ALA A 55 -6.15 -6.18 -14.17
N ASN A 56 -5.14 -6.12 -15.05
CA ASN A 56 -4.91 -4.99 -15.97
C ASN A 56 -4.74 -3.64 -15.26
N VAL A 57 -3.79 -3.56 -14.34
CA VAL A 57 -3.44 -2.34 -13.61
C VAL A 57 -2.96 -1.26 -14.58
N GLN A 58 -3.69 -0.16 -14.67
CA GLN A 58 -3.33 1.03 -15.46
C GLN A 58 -2.86 2.13 -14.50
N ALA A 59 -1.55 2.38 -14.45
CA ALA A 59 -0.94 3.25 -13.44
C ALA A 59 -1.47 4.68 -13.45
N GLU A 60 -1.82 5.19 -14.63
CA GLU A 60 -2.32 6.55 -14.85
C GLU A 60 -3.62 6.80 -14.07
N ARG A 61 -4.45 5.75 -13.90
CA ARG A 61 -5.71 5.85 -13.16
C ARG A 61 -5.52 6.04 -11.66
N PHE A 62 -4.30 5.82 -11.16
CA PHE A 62 -3.97 5.96 -9.74
C PHE A 62 -3.26 7.28 -9.40
N GLU A 63 -3.06 8.19 -10.36
CA GLU A 63 -2.51 9.54 -10.12
C GLU A 63 -3.18 10.35 -8.98
N PRO A 64 -4.49 10.19 -8.70
CA PRO A 64 -5.13 10.90 -7.59
C PRO A 64 -4.74 10.40 -6.18
N PHE A 65 -4.03 9.28 -6.06
CA PHE A 65 -3.68 8.64 -4.80
C PHE A 65 -2.20 8.81 -4.48
N ASP A 66 -1.86 8.89 -3.19
CA ASP A 66 -0.49 8.96 -2.70
C ASP A 66 0.09 7.57 -2.38
N THR A 67 -0.78 6.61 -2.05
CA THR A 67 -0.42 5.22 -1.72
C THR A 67 -1.37 4.27 -2.44
N VAL A 68 -0.83 3.25 -3.10
CA VAL A 68 -1.63 2.28 -3.86
C VAL A 68 -1.18 0.86 -3.54
N VAL A 69 -2.10 0.06 -3.02
CA VAL A 69 -1.91 -1.36 -2.73
C VAL A 69 -2.42 -2.18 -3.91
N ILE A 70 -1.55 -3.01 -4.46
CA ILE A 70 -1.79 -3.83 -5.64
C ILE A 70 -1.63 -5.32 -5.29
N GLU A 71 -2.47 -6.18 -5.86
CA GLU A 71 -2.22 -7.63 -5.90
C GLU A 71 -0.99 -7.90 -6.79
N PRO A 72 0.17 -8.30 -6.21
CA PRO A 72 1.39 -8.44 -6.98
C PRO A 72 1.35 -9.52 -8.07
N ASP A 73 0.44 -10.49 -8.00
CA ASP A 73 0.28 -11.52 -9.03
C ASP A 73 -0.53 -11.04 -10.25
N SER A 74 -1.01 -9.78 -10.24
CA SER A 74 -1.63 -9.12 -11.41
C SER A 74 -0.67 -8.88 -12.59
N GLY A 75 0.63 -9.07 -12.39
CA GLY A 75 1.68 -8.80 -13.37
C GLY A 75 2.19 -7.35 -13.38
N PHE A 76 1.68 -6.48 -12.50
CA PHE A 76 2.14 -5.09 -12.40
C PHE A 76 3.62 -5.00 -11.98
N ASP A 77 4.40 -4.17 -12.67
CA ASP A 77 5.79 -3.86 -12.32
C ASP A 77 5.93 -2.36 -12.01
N PRO A 78 6.08 -1.97 -10.72
CA PRO A 78 6.29 -0.58 -10.33
C PRO A 78 7.46 0.11 -11.05
N ARG A 79 8.50 -0.64 -11.45
CA ARG A 79 9.69 -0.08 -12.12
C ARG A 79 9.41 0.34 -13.55
N ALA A 80 8.38 -0.22 -14.19
CA ALA A 80 7.95 0.19 -15.53
C ALA A 80 7.13 1.49 -15.52
N HIS A 81 6.72 1.98 -14.34
CA HIS A 81 5.77 3.08 -14.19
C HIS A 81 6.38 4.23 -13.39
N THR A 82 7.56 4.71 -13.81
CA THR A 82 8.28 5.78 -13.09
C THR A 82 7.72 7.19 -13.32
N ALA A 83 6.80 7.36 -14.28
CA ALA A 83 6.12 8.63 -14.53
C ALA A 83 4.99 8.89 -13.51
N HIS A 84 4.44 7.83 -12.91
CA HIS A 84 3.40 7.87 -11.89
C HIS A 84 3.94 7.22 -10.63
N CYS A 85 4.26 8.01 -9.60
CA CYS A 85 4.88 7.49 -8.39
C CYS A 85 4.02 7.72 -7.15
N PRO A 86 2.80 7.15 -7.07
CA PRO A 86 2.30 6.84 -5.74
C PRO A 86 3.29 5.90 -5.07
N ASN A 87 3.21 5.82 -3.75
CA ASN A 87 3.91 4.78 -3.03
C ASN A 87 3.24 3.45 -3.39
N TRP A 88 3.92 2.64 -4.19
CA TRP A 88 3.44 1.32 -4.60
C TRP A 88 3.65 0.32 -3.46
N TYR A 89 2.55 -0.26 -3.01
CA TYR A 89 2.50 -1.31 -2.01
C TYR A 89 2.08 -2.63 -2.66
N ALA A 90 2.73 -3.71 -2.28
CA ALA A 90 2.25 -5.05 -2.62
C ALA A 90 1.34 -5.56 -1.48
N TYR A 91 0.19 -6.13 -1.85
CA TYR A 91 -0.59 -6.96 -0.95
C TYR A 91 0.19 -8.23 -0.58
N VAL A 92 0.26 -8.55 0.71
CA VAL A 92 0.87 -9.78 1.21
C VAL A 92 0.08 -10.30 2.41
N SER A 93 -0.43 -11.53 2.32
CA SER A 93 -1.05 -12.22 3.45
C SER A 93 0.01 -12.87 4.34
N VAL A 94 0.00 -12.54 5.63
CA VAL A 94 0.95 -13.06 6.64
C VAL A 94 0.39 -14.26 7.40
N GLY A 95 -0.88 -14.20 7.80
CA GLY A 95 -1.54 -15.24 8.58
C GLY A 95 -2.13 -16.37 7.76
N GLU A 96 -2.29 -16.18 6.46
CA GLU A 96 -2.93 -17.16 5.57
C GLU A 96 -2.17 -17.34 4.25
N VAL A 97 -2.50 -18.42 3.55
CA VAL A 97 -1.99 -18.68 2.20
C VAL A 97 -3.02 -19.42 1.37
N THR A 98 -3.15 -19.02 0.10
CA THR A 98 -4.01 -19.70 -0.88
C THR A 98 -3.19 -20.64 -1.78
N LYS A 99 -3.84 -21.59 -2.44
CA LYS A 99 -3.14 -22.60 -3.28
C LYS A 99 -2.54 -22.02 -4.55
N GLU A 100 -3.01 -20.85 -4.97
CA GLU A 100 -2.61 -20.15 -6.18
C GLU A 100 -1.26 -19.45 -6.00
N ARG A 101 -0.85 -19.17 -4.76
CA ARG A 101 0.45 -18.55 -4.47
C ARG A 101 1.58 -19.50 -4.86
N ALA A 102 2.52 -19.01 -5.67
CA ALA A 102 3.65 -19.81 -6.16
C ALA A 102 4.50 -20.45 -5.03
N TYR A 103 4.54 -19.82 -3.85
CA TYR A 103 5.27 -20.32 -2.69
C TYR A 103 4.51 -21.37 -1.87
N TYR A 104 3.21 -21.61 -2.12
CA TYR A 104 2.38 -22.56 -1.37
C TYR A 104 2.96 -23.99 -1.37
N ALA A 105 3.47 -24.44 -2.53
CA ALA A 105 4.04 -25.77 -2.70
C ALA A 105 5.35 -25.95 -1.91
N GLN A 106 6.06 -24.86 -1.63
CA GLN A 106 7.35 -24.85 -0.93
C GLN A 106 7.19 -24.82 0.59
N MET A 107 6.00 -24.46 1.10
CA MET A 107 5.74 -24.38 2.53
C MET A 107 5.66 -25.78 3.17
N PRO A 108 6.40 -26.03 4.26
CA PRO A 108 6.22 -27.22 5.09
C PRO A 108 4.77 -27.37 5.54
N LYS A 109 4.17 -28.54 5.28
CA LYS A 109 2.77 -28.80 5.62
C LYS A 109 2.49 -28.80 7.12
N THR A 110 3.53 -28.98 7.94
CA THR A 110 3.45 -28.81 9.40
C THR A 110 3.17 -27.38 9.82
N TRP A 111 3.35 -26.38 8.95
CA TRP A 111 2.99 -24.98 9.24
C TRP A 111 1.51 -24.68 8.95
N PHE A 112 0.72 -25.65 8.47
CA PHE A 112 -0.69 -25.43 8.14
C PHE A 112 -1.54 -25.72 9.38
N ALA A 113 -1.96 -24.66 10.07
CA ALA A 113 -2.65 -24.73 11.36
C ALA A 113 -4.17 -24.90 11.26
N GLY A 114 -4.76 -24.55 10.11
CA GLY A 114 -6.21 -24.62 9.90
C GLY A 114 -6.63 -24.08 8.54
N SER A 115 -7.92 -23.81 8.39
CA SER A 115 -8.48 -23.26 7.15
C SER A 115 -9.47 -22.14 7.46
N ASN A 116 -9.60 -21.22 6.50
CA ASN A 116 -10.62 -20.19 6.49
C ASN A 116 -11.51 -20.40 5.25
N ALA A 117 -12.71 -20.94 5.49
CA ALA A 117 -13.60 -21.39 4.42
C ALA A 117 -14.10 -20.24 3.53
N ALA A 118 -14.35 -19.05 4.11
CA ALA A 118 -14.84 -17.89 3.37
C ALA A 118 -13.87 -17.44 2.26
N TRP A 119 -12.56 -17.62 2.50
CA TRP A 119 -11.50 -17.21 1.59
C TRP A 119 -10.79 -18.38 0.90
N SER A 120 -11.24 -19.62 1.15
CA SER A 120 -10.59 -20.84 0.62
C SER A 120 -9.08 -20.89 0.90
N SER A 121 -8.66 -20.31 2.02
CA SER A 121 -7.26 -20.15 2.40
C SER A 121 -6.87 -21.09 3.56
N THR A 122 -5.57 -21.31 3.70
CA THR A 122 -4.97 -22.10 4.77
C THR A 122 -4.36 -21.16 5.81
N VAL A 123 -4.70 -21.32 7.09
CA VAL A 123 -4.11 -20.56 8.20
C VAL A 123 -2.70 -21.07 8.45
N VAL A 124 -1.73 -20.16 8.50
CA VAL A 124 -0.31 -20.43 8.72
C VAL A 124 0.01 -20.31 10.22
N ASP A 125 0.65 -21.33 10.78
CA ASP A 125 1.20 -21.31 12.14
C ASP A 125 2.33 -20.28 12.25
N GLN A 126 2.04 -19.15 12.88
CA GLN A 126 3.00 -18.06 13.06
C GLN A 126 4.09 -18.42 14.09
N SER A 127 3.87 -19.44 14.92
CA SER A 127 4.86 -19.90 15.90
C SER A 127 5.97 -20.78 15.28
N ALA A 128 5.81 -21.19 14.02
CA ALA A 128 6.82 -21.95 13.31
C ALA A 128 8.12 -21.14 13.16
N SER A 129 9.22 -21.65 13.73
CA SER A 129 10.50 -20.93 13.80
C SER A 129 11.10 -20.55 12.44
N GLY A 130 10.80 -21.31 11.38
CA GLY A 130 11.24 -21.01 10.02
C GLY A 130 10.37 -20.01 9.27
N TRP A 131 9.20 -19.66 9.80
CA TRP A 131 8.23 -18.80 9.11
C TRP A 131 8.76 -17.38 8.83
N PRO A 132 9.39 -16.65 9.78
CA PRO A 132 9.92 -15.32 9.51
C PRO A 132 10.92 -15.27 8.35
N ALA A 133 11.90 -16.18 8.34
CA ALA A 133 12.90 -16.24 7.27
C ALA A 133 12.25 -16.61 5.93
N PHE A 134 11.36 -17.61 5.91
CA PHE A 134 10.64 -18.01 4.70
C PHE A 134 9.82 -16.84 4.14
N PHE A 135 9.07 -16.14 4.99
CA PHE A 135 8.24 -15.00 4.59
C PHE A 135 9.11 -13.92 3.90
N VAL A 136 10.25 -13.58 4.51
CA VAL A 136 11.13 -12.54 3.96
C VAL A 136 11.83 -13.00 2.67
N ASP A 137 12.32 -14.24 2.62
CA ASP A 137 13.10 -14.73 1.48
C ASP A 137 12.24 -15.15 0.28
N GLN A 138 11.08 -15.76 0.51
CA GLN A 138 10.25 -16.32 -0.55
C GLN A 138 9.13 -15.38 -0.99
N ILE A 139 8.71 -14.44 -0.13
CA ILE A 139 7.57 -13.56 -0.41
C ILE A 139 8.03 -12.11 -0.57
N ILE A 140 8.72 -11.55 0.42
CA ILE A 140 9.12 -10.13 0.37
C ILE A 140 10.24 -9.87 -0.63
N LYS A 141 11.29 -10.69 -0.64
CA LYS A 141 12.46 -10.48 -1.52
C LYS A 141 12.10 -10.38 -3.01
N PRO A 142 11.31 -11.30 -3.61
CA PRO A 142 10.94 -11.18 -5.03
C PRO A 142 10.16 -9.89 -5.34
N LEU A 143 9.29 -9.45 -4.42
CA LEU A 143 8.52 -8.21 -4.56
C LEU A 143 9.42 -6.97 -4.46
N TRP A 144 10.39 -7.00 -3.54
CA TRP A 144 11.40 -5.95 -3.41
C TRP A 144 12.24 -5.81 -4.69
N GLU A 145 12.67 -6.93 -5.28
CA GLU A 145 13.41 -6.99 -6.54
C GLU A 145 12.58 -6.46 -7.73
N ARG A 146 11.26 -6.66 -7.69
CA ARG A 146 10.28 -6.06 -8.62
C ARG A 146 10.02 -4.57 -8.37
N GLY A 147 10.62 -3.96 -7.35
CA GLY A 147 10.58 -2.51 -7.14
C GLY A 147 9.52 -2.03 -6.14
N TYR A 148 8.75 -2.93 -5.51
CA TYR A 148 7.89 -2.53 -4.40
C TYR A 148 8.73 -2.04 -3.22
N ARG A 149 8.26 -0.97 -2.56
CA ARG A 149 8.87 -0.40 -1.35
C ARG A 149 7.88 -0.30 -0.19
N GLY A 150 6.60 -0.51 -0.47
CA GLY A 150 5.56 -0.70 0.54
C GLY A 150 5.03 -2.13 0.55
N PHE A 151 4.59 -2.60 1.71
CA PHE A 151 3.91 -3.87 1.89
C PHE A 151 2.66 -3.67 2.76
N PHE A 152 1.52 -4.09 2.25
CA PHE A 152 0.28 -4.18 3.00
C PHE A 152 0.19 -5.61 3.55
N LEU A 153 0.31 -5.73 4.86
CA LEU A 153 0.39 -6.99 5.57
C LEU A 153 -0.99 -7.37 6.09
N ASP A 154 -1.58 -8.38 5.48
CA ASP A 154 -2.95 -8.81 5.73
C ASP A 154 -3.02 -10.05 6.62
N THR A 155 -4.22 -10.40 7.10
CA THR A 155 -4.56 -11.61 7.86
C THR A 155 -3.80 -11.74 9.19
N LEU A 156 -3.45 -10.61 9.79
CA LEU A 156 -2.65 -10.56 11.03
C LEU A 156 -3.42 -11.07 12.26
N ASP A 157 -4.73 -11.26 12.16
CA ASP A 157 -5.62 -11.80 13.19
C ASP A 157 -6.14 -13.21 12.87
N SER A 158 -5.76 -13.83 11.74
CA SER A 158 -6.25 -15.15 11.35
C SER A 158 -5.88 -16.28 12.31
N TYR A 159 -4.84 -16.09 13.14
CA TYR A 159 -4.49 -17.03 14.21
C TYR A 159 -5.64 -17.23 15.21
N GLN A 160 -6.56 -16.27 15.33
CA GLN A 160 -7.73 -16.35 16.20
C GLN A 160 -8.66 -17.52 15.83
N LEU A 161 -8.65 -17.96 14.56
CA LEU A 161 -9.44 -19.11 14.08
C LEU A 161 -8.96 -20.43 14.70
N VAL A 162 -7.66 -20.54 14.95
CA VAL A 162 -7.00 -21.80 15.36
C VAL A 162 -6.59 -21.81 16.83
N ALA A 163 -6.13 -20.69 17.38
CA ALA A 163 -5.71 -20.57 18.77
C ALA A 163 -6.91 -20.67 19.73
N LYS A 164 -6.81 -21.57 20.71
CA LYS A 164 -7.86 -21.87 21.70
C LYS A 164 -7.54 -21.28 23.07
N THR A 165 -6.27 -21.06 23.37
CA THR A 165 -5.81 -20.52 24.66
C THR A 165 -5.10 -19.18 24.48
N ASP A 166 -5.04 -18.38 25.53
CA ASP A 166 -4.30 -17.11 25.52
C ASP A 166 -2.80 -17.33 25.33
N ALA A 167 -2.25 -18.44 25.85
CA ALA A 167 -0.86 -18.82 25.63
C ALA A 167 -0.56 -19.08 24.15
N GLU A 168 -1.45 -19.79 23.44
CA GLU A 168 -1.33 -20.00 22.00
C GLU A 168 -1.46 -18.67 21.23
N ARG A 169 -2.42 -17.80 21.59
CA ARG A 169 -2.54 -16.47 20.96
C ARG A 169 -1.26 -15.65 21.12
N MET A 170 -0.67 -15.64 22.32
CA MET A 170 0.58 -14.94 22.60
C MET A 170 1.75 -15.49 21.76
N GLN A 171 1.83 -16.81 21.56
CA GLN A 171 2.85 -17.42 20.70
C GLN A 171 2.68 -17.00 19.23
N GLN A 172 1.44 -16.98 18.73
CA GLN A 172 1.14 -16.55 17.36
C GLN A 172 1.48 -15.06 17.17
N GLN A 173 1.09 -14.20 18.11
CA GLN A 173 1.42 -12.78 18.12
C GLN A 173 2.94 -12.53 18.14
N ALA A 174 3.69 -13.28 18.96
CA ALA A 174 5.14 -13.18 19.01
C ALA A 174 5.79 -13.60 17.67
N GLY A 175 5.22 -14.63 17.03
CA GLY A 175 5.58 -15.09 15.69
C GLY A 175 5.41 -14.01 14.62
N ILE A 176 4.24 -13.37 14.57
CA ILE A 176 3.98 -12.24 13.65
C ILE A 176 4.96 -11.10 13.93
N GLY A 177 5.20 -10.76 15.20
CA GLY A 177 6.21 -9.77 15.57
C GLY A 177 7.61 -10.13 15.07
N ALA A 178 7.97 -11.42 15.05
CA ALA A 178 9.25 -11.89 14.51
C ALA A 178 9.33 -11.73 12.99
N VAL A 179 8.23 -11.97 12.26
CA VAL A 179 8.14 -11.70 10.81
C VAL A 179 8.43 -10.23 10.52
N LEU A 180 7.80 -9.29 11.24
CA LEU A 180 8.01 -7.85 11.03
C LEU A 180 9.45 -7.43 11.33
N ARG A 181 10.03 -7.94 12.42
CA ARG A 181 11.44 -7.67 12.77
C ARG A 181 12.41 -8.20 11.70
N GLU A 182 12.20 -9.43 11.21
CA GLU A 182 13.02 -10.02 10.14
C GLU A 182 12.92 -9.18 8.86
N LEU A 183 11.70 -8.79 8.49
CA LEU A 183 11.45 -7.95 7.32
C LEU A 183 12.20 -6.62 7.44
N LYS A 184 12.06 -5.92 8.58
CA LYS A 184 12.72 -4.62 8.80
C LYS A 184 14.23 -4.73 8.94
N ALA A 185 14.76 -5.83 9.47
CA ALA A 185 16.19 -6.09 9.51
C ALA A 185 16.76 -6.22 8.09
N ARG A 186 16.05 -6.94 7.20
CA ARG A 186 16.48 -7.16 5.81
C ARG A 186 16.23 -5.96 4.90
N TYR A 187 15.10 -5.27 5.11
CA TYR A 187 14.64 -4.12 4.32
C TYR A 187 14.26 -2.94 5.23
N PRO A 188 15.22 -2.22 5.82
CA PRO A 188 14.94 -1.13 6.76
C PRO A 188 14.06 -0.01 6.17
N GLN A 189 14.13 0.21 4.85
CA GLN A 189 13.34 1.21 4.15
C GLN A 189 11.92 0.75 3.76
N ALA A 190 11.58 -0.52 3.99
CA ALA A 190 10.24 -1.02 3.71
C ALA A 190 9.20 -0.26 4.55
N ARG A 191 8.15 0.24 3.89
CA ARG A 191 7.01 0.86 4.53
C ARG A 191 5.91 -0.18 4.74
N LEU A 192 5.43 -0.32 5.96
CA LEU A 192 4.46 -1.36 6.31
C LEU A 192 3.10 -0.74 6.62
N ILE A 193 2.03 -1.26 6.04
CA ILE A 193 0.66 -1.01 6.49
C ILE A 193 0.13 -2.33 7.00
N LEU A 194 -0.40 -2.34 8.23
CA LEU A 194 -0.99 -3.54 8.81
C LEU A 194 -2.50 -3.54 8.57
N ASN A 195 -3.08 -4.63 8.08
CA ASN A 195 -4.53 -4.82 8.19
C ASN A 195 -4.83 -5.41 9.57
N ARG A 196 -5.48 -4.61 10.41
CA ARG A 196 -5.70 -4.89 11.83
C ARG A 196 -4.38 -5.12 12.57
N GLY A 197 -4.19 -6.29 13.18
CA GLY A 197 -3.02 -6.58 14.01
C GLY A 197 -2.96 -5.75 15.28
N PHE A 198 -4.11 -5.39 15.86
CA PHE A 198 -4.19 -4.49 17.01
C PHE A 198 -3.39 -5.02 18.21
N GLU A 199 -3.42 -6.33 18.46
CA GLU A 199 -2.76 -6.96 19.60
C GLU A 199 -1.23 -6.94 19.50
N ILE A 200 -0.66 -6.81 18.30
CA ILE A 200 0.79 -6.80 18.10
C ILE A 200 1.39 -5.39 18.09
N LEU A 201 0.57 -4.34 17.91
CA LEU A 201 1.03 -2.96 17.85
C LEU A 201 1.90 -2.51 19.04
N PRO A 202 1.65 -2.91 20.30
CA PRO A 202 2.55 -2.58 21.40
C PRO A 202 4.01 -2.97 21.13
N GLN A 203 4.26 -3.98 20.31
CA GLN A 203 5.59 -4.52 20.01
C GLN A 203 6.20 -4.01 18.70
N VAL A 204 5.39 -3.48 17.76
CA VAL A 204 5.82 -3.23 16.37
C VAL A 204 5.43 -1.86 15.81
N HIS A 205 4.74 -1.02 16.58
CA HIS A 205 4.22 0.27 16.10
C HIS A 205 5.31 1.21 15.53
N ASP A 206 6.55 1.09 15.99
CA ASP A 206 7.71 1.85 15.53
C ASP A 206 8.18 1.47 14.11
N GLN A 207 7.72 0.34 13.59
CA GLN A 207 8.10 -0.22 12.30
C GLN A 207 7.05 -0.01 11.20
N VAL A 208 5.89 0.53 11.55
CA VAL A 208 4.73 0.62 10.64
C VAL A 208 4.40 2.05 10.28
N ALA A 209 3.84 2.24 9.08
CA ALA A 209 3.49 3.54 8.51
C ALA A 209 2.02 3.91 8.70
N ALA A 210 1.14 2.91 8.83
CA ALA A 210 -0.29 3.07 9.15
C ALA A 210 -0.90 1.72 9.53
N VAL A 211 -2.13 1.78 10.07
CA VAL A 211 -2.97 0.60 10.34
C VAL A 211 -4.26 0.77 9.56
N ALA A 212 -4.66 -0.26 8.83
CA ALA A 212 -5.95 -0.36 8.17
C ALA A 212 -6.89 -1.29 8.93
N PHE A 213 -8.18 -1.19 8.70
CA PHE A 213 -9.15 -2.21 9.07
C PHE A 213 -10.37 -2.16 8.15
N GLU A 214 -11.16 -3.23 8.23
CA GLU A 214 -12.37 -3.43 7.44
C GLU A 214 -13.50 -3.84 8.40
N SER A 215 -14.58 -3.08 8.55
CA SER A 215 -14.96 -1.79 7.92
C SER A 215 -15.77 -0.94 8.91
N LEU A 216 -15.98 0.37 8.67
CA LEU A 216 -16.71 1.25 9.61
C LEU A 216 -18.21 1.36 9.36
N PHE A 217 -18.65 1.43 8.12
CA PHE A 217 -20.02 1.71 7.73
C PHE A 217 -20.57 0.71 6.71
N GLY A 218 -19.81 0.42 5.65
CA GLY A 218 -20.20 -0.54 4.61
C GLY A 218 -19.29 -1.77 4.66
N ARG A 219 -19.88 -2.94 4.88
CA ARG A 219 -19.16 -4.23 4.93
C ARG A 219 -19.48 -5.10 3.73
N TRP A 220 -18.49 -5.91 3.35
CA TRP A 220 -18.66 -7.03 2.44
C TRP A 220 -18.74 -8.34 3.24
N ASP A 221 -19.85 -9.06 3.10
CA ASP A 221 -19.98 -10.42 3.63
C ASP A 221 -19.47 -11.41 2.58
N GLN A 222 -18.24 -11.88 2.76
CA GLN A 222 -17.59 -12.82 1.86
C GLN A 222 -18.31 -14.18 1.82
N ALA A 223 -18.93 -14.63 2.90
CA ALA A 223 -19.60 -15.94 2.92
C ALA A 223 -20.91 -15.90 2.12
N ASN A 224 -21.65 -14.80 2.21
CA ASN A 224 -22.94 -14.63 1.54
C ASN A 224 -22.89 -13.80 0.25
N GLN A 225 -21.71 -13.29 -0.11
CA GLN A 225 -21.46 -12.45 -1.29
C GLN A 225 -22.42 -11.25 -1.37
N ARG A 226 -22.56 -10.51 -0.27
CA ARG A 226 -23.47 -9.35 -0.19
C ARG A 226 -22.87 -8.18 0.56
N TYR A 227 -23.41 -7.00 0.28
CA TYR A 227 -23.10 -5.76 1.00
C TYR A 227 -24.09 -5.58 2.15
N ASP A 228 -23.58 -5.29 3.33
CA ASP A 228 -24.38 -5.02 4.53
C ASP A 228 -23.86 -3.76 5.25
N GLU A 229 -24.62 -3.25 6.22
CA GLU A 229 -24.12 -2.24 7.16
C GLU A 229 -23.28 -2.88 8.27
N VAL A 230 -22.28 -2.16 8.76
CA VAL A 230 -21.48 -2.58 9.91
C VAL A 230 -22.33 -2.47 11.20
N PRO A 231 -22.46 -3.56 11.98
CA PRO A 231 -23.17 -3.54 13.26
C PRO A 231 -22.66 -2.46 14.20
N GLY A 232 -23.55 -1.88 15.02
CA GLY A 232 -23.22 -0.76 15.91
C GLY A 232 -22.08 -1.08 16.88
N ASN A 233 -22.13 -2.24 17.52
CA ASN A 233 -21.10 -2.73 18.45
C ASN A 233 -19.73 -2.91 17.77
N ASP A 234 -19.72 -3.48 16.56
CA ASP A 234 -18.47 -3.72 15.81
C ASP A 234 -17.83 -2.38 15.40
N ARG A 235 -18.65 -1.43 14.95
CA ARG A 235 -18.21 -0.07 14.62
C ARG A 235 -17.69 0.67 15.86
N GLU A 236 -18.38 0.61 16.99
CA GLU A 236 -17.91 1.23 18.24
C GLU A 236 -16.56 0.66 18.68
N TRP A 237 -16.39 -0.66 18.59
CA TRP A 237 -15.13 -1.33 18.89
C TRP A 237 -14.00 -0.88 17.95
N LEU A 238 -14.24 -0.82 16.64
CA LEU A 238 -13.25 -0.35 15.66
C LEU A 238 -12.89 1.13 15.86
N LEU A 239 -13.85 1.98 16.23
CA LEU A 239 -13.58 3.38 16.56
C LEU A 239 -12.71 3.51 17.83
N ALA A 240 -12.90 2.64 18.81
CA ALA A 240 -12.02 2.58 19.98
C ALA A 240 -10.59 2.16 19.59
N GLN A 241 -10.43 1.16 18.71
CA GLN A 241 -9.11 0.77 18.18
C GLN A 241 -8.45 1.93 17.42
N ALA A 242 -9.19 2.59 16.53
CA ALA A 242 -8.68 3.74 15.77
C ALA A 242 -8.20 4.87 16.69
N ARG A 243 -8.95 5.15 17.76
CA ARG A 243 -8.57 6.14 18.77
C ARG A 243 -7.28 5.74 19.50
N GLU A 244 -7.18 4.50 19.97
CA GLU A 244 -5.96 4.04 20.65
C GLU A 244 -4.74 4.10 19.72
N ILE A 245 -4.88 3.70 18.46
CA ILE A 245 -3.80 3.76 17.47
C ILE A 245 -3.31 5.20 17.27
N HIS A 246 -4.25 6.13 17.15
CA HIS A 246 -3.94 7.55 16.99
C HIS A 246 -3.27 8.13 18.24
N GLU A 247 -3.90 7.98 19.40
CA GLU A 247 -3.47 8.62 20.65
C GLU A 247 -2.17 8.03 21.20
N ARG A 248 -2.00 6.71 21.11
CA ARG A 248 -0.87 6.01 21.73
C ARG A 248 0.33 5.88 20.80
N TYR A 249 0.08 5.66 19.51
CA TYR A 249 1.15 5.37 18.54
C TYR A 249 1.35 6.48 17.51
N SER A 250 0.48 7.49 17.45
CA SER A 250 0.54 8.58 16.46
C SER A 250 0.53 8.07 15.02
N LEU A 251 -0.11 6.92 14.78
CA LEU A 251 -0.19 6.30 13.46
C LEU A 251 -1.48 6.72 12.72
N PRO A 252 -1.41 6.97 11.40
CA PRO A 252 -2.59 7.10 10.58
C PRO A 252 -3.42 5.80 10.58
N VAL A 253 -4.74 5.95 10.53
CA VAL A 253 -5.68 4.84 10.45
C VAL A 253 -6.43 4.90 9.13
N ILE A 254 -6.56 3.77 8.45
CA ILE A 254 -7.30 3.60 7.19
C ILE A 254 -8.56 2.77 7.45
N SER A 255 -9.72 3.22 6.98
CA SER A 255 -10.92 2.40 6.91
C SER A 255 -11.16 2.01 5.47
N ILE A 256 -11.18 0.70 5.20
CA ILE A 256 -11.54 0.13 3.91
C ILE A 256 -13.00 -0.33 4.03
N ASP A 257 -13.87 0.31 3.28
CA ASP A 257 -15.31 0.10 3.31
C ASP A 257 -15.83 -0.30 1.93
N TYR A 258 -17.03 -0.88 1.91
CA TYR A 258 -17.56 -1.54 0.73
C TYR A 258 -18.96 -1.06 0.36
N CYS A 259 -19.15 -0.77 -0.92
CA CYS A 259 -20.44 -0.48 -1.55
C CYS A 259 -20.53 -1.26 -2.88
N PRO A 260 -21.75 -1.56 -3.38
CA PRO A 260 -21.93 -2.04 -4.74
C PRO A 260 -21.22 -1.13 -5.77
N PRO A 261 -20.58 -1.68 -6.82
CA PRO A 261 -19.75 -0.90 -7.75
C PRO A 261 -20.53 0.20 -8.48
N GLU A 262 -21.82 0.02 -8.70
CA GLU A 262 -22.73 1.01 -9.29
C GLU A 262 -23.17 2.12 -8.32
N ASP A 263 -23.03 1.92 -7.01
CA ASP A 263 -23.53 2.85 -5.99
C ASP A 263 -22.49 3.92 -5.59
N GLU A 264 -22.35 4.91 -6.46
CA GLU A 264 -21.47 6.06 -6.23
C GLU A 264 -21.93 6.93 -5.05
N ALA A 265 -23.24 7.01 -4.79
CA ALA A 265 -23.78 7.79 -3.69
C ALA A 265 -23.37 7.19 -2.34
N CYS A 266 -23.48 5.87 -2.19
CA CYS A 266 -22.98 5.12 -1.02
C CYS A 266 -21.51 5.42 -0.78
N ARG A 267 -20.66 5.29 -1.81
CA ARG A 267 -19.21 5.55 -1.68
C ARG A 267 -18.93 6.98 -1.19
N ARG A 268 -19.51 8.00 -1.82
CA ARG A 268 -19.30 9.40 -1.42
C ARG A 268 -19.74 9.65 0.02
N GLN A 269 -20.91 9.13 0.41
CA GLN A 269 -21.44 9.31 1.76
C GLN A 269 -20.53 8.65 2.81
N ILE A 270 -20.05 7.42 2.55
CA ILE A 270 -19.17 6.71 3.47
C ILE A 270 -17.80 7.41 3.56
N VAL A 271 -17.20 7.81 2.44
CA VAL A 271 -15.94 8.59 2.44
C VAL A 271 -16.07 9.84 3.30
N GLN A 272 -17.18 10.59 3.18
CA GLN A 272 -17.43 11.78 4.01
C GLN A 272 -17.51 11.43 5.50
N LYS A 273 -18.30 10.41 5.88
CA LYS A 273 -18.44 9.96 7.28
C LYS A 273 -17.10 9.55 7.88
N ILE A 274 -16.29 8.78 7.15
CA ILE A 274 -14.97 8.36 7.62
C ILE A 274 -14.02 9.56 7.74
N SER A 275 -14.03 10.46 6.75
CA SER A 275 -13.16 11.65 6.76
C SER A 275 -13.45 12.58 7.94
N THR A 276 -14.73 12.73 8.34
CA THR A 276 -15.11 13.55 9.51
C THR A 276 -14.58 13.00 10.83
N LEU A 277 -14.22 11.72 10.88
CA LEU A 277 -13.61 11.07 12.04
C LEU A 277 -12.09 11.22 12.08
N GLY A 278 -11.49 11.88 11.08
CA GLY A 278 -10.02 11.98 10.95
C GLY A 278 -9.35 10.68 10.52
N ILE A 279 -10.12 9.71 10.01
CA ILE A 279 -9.65 8.42 9.49
C ILE A 279 -9.49 8.54 7.97
N VAL A 280 -8.49 7.88 7.39
CA VAL A 280 -8.27 7.88 5.94
C VAL A 280 -9.26 6.92 5.27
N PRO A 281 -10.16 7.39 4.40
CA PRO A 281 -11.14 6.54 3.76
C PRO A 281 -10.61 5.88 2.48
N TYR A 282 -11.05 4.65 2.25
CA TYR A 282 -11.14 4.08 0.91
C TYR A 282 -12.41 3.23 0.78
N VAL A 283 -13.26 3.54 -0.19
CA VAL A 283 -14.53 2.84 -0.39
C VAL A 283 -14.63 2.28 -1.81
N ALA A 284 -14.75 0.95 -1.94
CA ALA A 284 -14.69 0.22 -3.21
C ALA A 284 -15.71 -0.95 -3.25
N ASP A 285 -15.64 -1.79 -4.28
CA ASP A 285 -16.38 -3.06 -4.32
C ASP A 285 -15.72 -4.11 -3.42
N GLY A 286 -16.49 -5.13 -3.00
CA GLY A 286 -16.03 -6.17 -2.07
C GLY A 286 -14.87 -7.03 -2.58
N GLY A 287 -14.65 -7.07 -3.90
CA GLY A 287 -13.51 -7.77 -4.50
C GLY A 287 -12.29 -6.88 -4.76
N LEU A 288 -12.38 -5.57 -4.46
CA LEU A 288 -11.36 -4.57 -4.80
C LEU A 288 -10.97 -4.63 -6.29
N GLN A 289 -11.92 -4.96 -7.17
CA GLN A 289 -11.68 -5.10 -8.61
C GLN A 289 -11.90 -3.80 -9.38
N THR A 290 -12.46 -2.78 -8.73
CA THR A 290 -12.66 -1.44 -9.27
C THR A 290 -11.89 -0.41 -8.46
N ILE A 291 -11.55 0.72 -9.09
CA ILE A 291 -10.92 1.83 -8.40
C ILE A 291 -12.00 2.55 -7.59
N GLY A 292 -11.86 2.48 -6.27
CA GLY A 292 -12.76 3.11 -5.31
C GLY A 292 -12.53 4.61 -5.11
N MET A 293 -13.13 5.14 -4.05
CA MET A 293 -13.04 6.55 -3.67
C MET A 293 -12.24 6.74 -2.38
N SER A 294 -11.32 7.72 -2.39
CA SER A 294 -10.68 8.25 -1.19
C SER A 294 -10.97 9.76 -1.06
N HIS A 295 -10.48 10.38 0.00
CA HIS A 295 -10.75 11.80 0.31
C HIS A 295 -10.25 12.77 -0.78
N SER A 296 -9.19 12.42 -1.53
CA SER A 296 -8.65 13.25 -2.62
C SER A 296 -9.57 13.34 -3.85
N ILE A 297 -10.55 12.44 -3.98
CA ILE A 297 -11.53 12.41 -5.07
C ILE A 297 -12.76 13.27 -4.74
N ILE A 298 -12.96 13.66 -3.48
CA ILE A 298 -14.03 14.57 -3.03
C ILE A 298 -13.48 16.00 -2.89
N LYS A 299 -12.79 16.51 -3.92
CA LYS A 299 -12.18 17.86 -3.88
C LYS A 299 -13.18 19.03 -3.88
N ASP A 300 -14.48 18.76 -3.97
CA ASP A 300 -15.52 19.80 -3.88
C ASP A 300 -16.08 19.98 -2.45
N ALA A 301 -15.56 19.28 -1.45
CA ALA A 301 -15.90 19.52 -0.05
C ALA A 301 -14.84 20.41 0.63
N GLU A 302 -15.29 21.50 1.24
CA GLU A 302 -14.46 22.45 2.01
C GLU A 302 -13.45 21.77 2.94
N PRO A 303 -12.30 22.42 3.23
CA PRO A 303 -11.28 21.86 4.10
C PRO A 303 -11.89 21.44 5.44
N LEU A 304 -11.84 20.12 5.69
CA LEU A 304 -12.29 19.49 6.92
C LEU A 304 -11.60 20.17 8.10
N THR A 305 -12.36 20.99 8.83
CA THR A 305 -11.96 21.52 10.12
C THR A 305 -11.51 20.36 11.00
N LYS A 306 -10.32 20.49 11.61
CA LYS A 306 -9.82 19.57 12.64
C LYS A 306 -10.90 19.39 13.71
N VAL A 307 -11.67 18.31 13.64
CA VAL A 307 -12.51 17.90 14.76
C VAL A 307 -11.56 17.28 15.77
N SER A 308 -11.34 18.02 16.86
CA SER A 308 -10.68 17.51 18.05
C SER A 308 -11.48 16.30 18.53
N LEU A 309 -10.92 15.10 18.40
CA LEU A 309 -11.38 13.95 19.17
C LEU A 309 -11.08 14.28 20.63
N THR A 310 -12.04 14.89 21.32
CA THR A 310 -11.90 15.19 22.75
C THR A 310 -11.92 13.90 23.56
N ARG A 311 -11.08 13.93 24.61
CA ARG A 311 -10.79 12.91 25.62
C ARG A 311 -12.03 12.29 26.25
#